data_AF-A0A812VB47-F1
#
_entry.id   AF-A0A812VB47-F1
#
_cell.length_a   1.000
_cell.length_b   1.000
_cell.length_c   1.000
_cell.angle_alpha   90.00
_cell.angle_beta   90.00
_cell.angle_gamma   90.00
#
_symmetry.space_group_name_H-M   'P 1'
#
loop_
_entity.id
_entity.type
_entity.pdbx_description
1 polymer ?
#
loop_
_entity_poly.entity_id
_entity_poly.type
_entity_poly.pdbx_seq_one_letter_code
_entity_poly.pdbx_strand_id
1 'polypeptide(L)'
;MENEADSGSWSEMLLWQILQNPVDVIVSERLITGTNTDAAYLAEFFKTNKVKTAVVGVPCGIEGSMVNEFVEASLGFDSCAKAMSQLVGNTAIDGSSARKYYYFLKLMDGSTTGGKVPSSHVALEVALETKPNLLLLTEEVDDHRTSLRELVSDIADVVADRAKAGKNFGTVLVAEGLL
;
A
#
# COMPACT_ATOMS: atom_id res chain seq x y z
N MET A 1 48.08 -9.38 12.38
CA MET A 1 47.29 -10.41 11.67
C MET A 1 45.99 -9.75 11.30
N GLU A 2 45.98 -9.13 10.13
CA GLU A 2 44.75 -8.66 9.46
C GLU A 2 43.87 -9.89 9.24
N ASN A 3 42.68 -9.90 9.83
CA ASN A 3 41.67 -10.89 9.49
C ASN A 3 40.95 -10.38 8.24
N GLU A 4 41.14 -11.11 7.15
CA GLU A 4 40.34 -11.06 5.94
C GLU A 4 38.86 -11.03 6.32
N ALA A 5 38.23 -9.87 6.14
CA ALA A 5 36.79 -9.80 5.95
C ALA A 5 36.52 -10.38 4.56
N ASP A 6 36.53 -11.71 4.52
CA ASP A 6 36.22 -12.49 3.33
C ASP A 6 34.83 -12.07 2.84
N SER A 7 34.68 -11.97 1.53
CA SER A 7 33.51 -11.45 0.82
C SER A 7 32.30 -12.38 0.93
N GLY A 8 31.84 -12.63 2.14
CA GLY A 8 30.72 -13.50 2.45
C GLY A 8 29.39 -12.89 2.02
N SER A 9 28.44 -13.76 1.69
CA SER A 9 27.04 -13.38 1.47
C SER A 9 26.52 -12.57 2.67
N TRP A 10 25.58 -11.62 2.45
CA TRP A 10 24.94 -10.86 3.53
C TRP A 10 24.40 -11.77 4.65
N SER A 11 23.97 -12.99 4.32
CA SER A 11 23.51 -14.00 5.29
C SER A 11 24.63 -14.52 6.20
N GLU A 12 25.86 -14.64 5.71
CA GLU A 12 27.03 -15.13 6.46
C GLU A 12 27.55 -14.05 7.41
N MET A 13 27.56 -12.79 6.97
CA MET A 13 27.86 -11.65 7.85
C MET A 13 26.88 -11.58 9.02
N LEU A 14 25.59 -11.77 8.73
CA LEU A 14 24.53 -11.73 9.75
C LEU A 14 24.64 -12.90 10.74
N LEU A 15 24.99 -14.10 10.23
CA LEU A 15 25.28 -15.27 11.07
C LEU A 15 26.47 -15.03 11.99
N TRP A 16 27.56 -14.47 11.47
CA TRP A 16 28.75 -14.14 12.26
C TRP A 16 28.42 -13.17 13.40
N GLN A 17 27.58 -12.17 13.11
CA GLN A 17 27.16 -11.19 14.11
C GLN A 17 26.29 -11.80 15.23
N ILE A 18 25.40 -12.74 14.89
CA ILE A 18 24.58 -13.47 15.88
C ILE A 18 25.44 -14.42 16.73
N LEU A 19 26.47 -15.05 16.14
CA LEU A 19 27.39 -15.88 16.90
C LEU A 19 28.21 -15.06 17.91
N GLN A 20 28.53 -13.80 17.59
CA GLN A 20 29.20 -12.89 18.53
C GLN A 20 28.25 -12.33 19.58
N ASN A 21 26.99 -12.08 19.22
CA ASN A 21 25.96 -11.55 20.10
C ASN A 21 24.69 -12.42 20.01
N PRO A 22 24.60 -13.50 20.80
CA PRO A 22 23.49 -14.42 20.72
C PRO A 22 22.18 -13.72 21.12
N VAL A 23 21.22 -13.76 20.20
CA VAL A 23 19.85 -13.28 20.40
C VAL A 23 18.89 -14.45 20.26
N ASP A 24 17.85 -14.48 21.09
CA ASP A 24 16.85 -15.54 21.04
C ASP A 24 15.87 -15.37 19.88
N VAL A 25 15.55 -14.11 19.52
CA VAL A 25 14.54 -13.77 18.50
C VAL A 25 14.99 -12.58 17.66
N ILE A 26 14.76 -12.65 16.35
CA ILE A 26 14.82 -11.53 15.40
C ILE A 26 13.42 -11.26 14.87
N VAL A 27 12.97 -10.01 14.99
CA VAL A 27 11.68 -9.56 14.48
C VAL A 27 11.91 -8.74 13.21
N SER A 28 11.30 -9.16 12.11
CA SER A 28 11.30 -8.43 10.84
C SER A 28 10.06 -7.55 10.79
N GLU A 29 10.25 -6.25 11.03
CA GLU A 29 9.22 -5.23 10.91
C GLU A 29 9.63 -4.21 9.85
N ARG A 30 8.99 -4.24 8.69
CA ARG A 30 9.11 -3.19 7.68
C ARG A 30 7.83 -3.11 6.87
N LEU A 31 7.52 -1.91 6.40
CA LEU A 31 6.34 -1.56 5.61
C LEU A 31 6.39 -2.08 4.16
N ILE A 32 7.13 -3.15 3.86
CA ILE A 32 7.33 -3.64 2.49
C ILE A 32 7.23 -5.17 2.47
N THR A 33 6.39 -5.72 1.59
CA THR A 33 6.17 -7.18 1.49
C THR A 33 7.45 -8.02 1.30
N GLY A 34 8.50 -7.44 0.71
CA GLY A 34 9.81 -8.09 0.54
C GLY A 34 10.43 -8.55 1.87
N THR A 35 10.18 -7.86 2.98
CA THR A 35 10.82 -8.20 4.26
C THR A 35 10.29 -9.46 4.91
N ASN A 36 9.06 -9.87 4.60
CA ASN A 36 8.51 -11.13 5.07
C ASN A 36 9.02 -12.32 4.24
N THR A 37 9.24 -12.11 2.94
CA THR A 37 9.95 -13.08 2.08
C THR A 37 11.39 -13.27 2.55
N ASP A 38 12.11 -12.17 2.84
CA ASP A 38 13.47 -12.22 3.35
C ASP A 38 13.55 -12.89 4.73
N ALA A 39 12.59 -12.60 5.62
CA ALA A 39 12.49 -13.26 6.92
C ALA A 39 12.26 -14.77 6.78
N ALA A 40 11.46 -15.21 5.80
CA ALA A 40 11.26 -16.63 5.53
C ALA A 40 12.56 -17.30 5.03
N TYR A 41 13.29 -16.67 4.11
CA TYR A 41 14.59 -17.18 3.66
C TYR A 41 15.62 -17.22 4.79
N LEU A 42 15.64 -16.19 5.65
CA LEU A 42 16.54 -16.14 6.80
C LEU A 42 16.22 -17.23 7.83
N ALA A 43 14.94 -17.48 8.09
CA ALA A 43 14.49 -18.55 8.98
C ALA A 43 14.96 -19.93 8.49
N GLU A 44 14.83 -20.20 7.19
CA GLU A 44 15.29 -21.45 6.58
C GLU A 44 16.82 -21.60 6.65
N PHE A 45 17.55 -20.50 6.42
CA PHE A 45 19.00 -20.46 6.56
C PHE A 45 19.45 -20.74 8.00
N PHE A 46 18.80 -20.17 9.01
CA PHE A 46 19.12 -20.44 10.43
C PHE A 46 18.84 -21.87 10.83
N LYS A 47 17.72 -22.43 10.35
CA LYS A 47 17.36 -23.83 10.58
C LYS A 47 18.39 -24.79 9.98
N THR A 48 18.83 -24.53 8.75
CA THR A 48 19.86 -25.32 8.07
C THR A 48 21.20 -25.28 8.80
N ASN A 49 21.58 -24.11 9.33
CA ASN A 49 22.83 -23.91 10.07
C ASN A 49 22.73 -24.22 11.58
N LYS A 50 21.60 -24.78 12.04
CA LYS A 50 21.36 -25.14 13.46
C LYS A 50 21.52 -23.98 14.43
N VAL A 51 21.19 -22.76 13.99
CA VAL A 51 21.15 -21.56 14.84
C VAL A 51 19.89 -21.62 15.70
N LYS A 52 20.01 -21.32 16.99
CA LYS A 52 18.87 -21.38 17.95
C LYS A 52 17.93 -20.18 17.85
N THR A 53 18.37 -19.10 17.24
CA THR A 53 17.61 -17.85 17.08
C THR A 53 16.37 -18.08 16.22
N ALA A 54 15.21 -17.64 16.71
CA ALA A 54 13.97 -17.63 15.96
C ALA A 54 13.87 -16.37 15.09
N VAL A 55 13.26 -16.49 13.91
CA VAL A 55 12.95 -15.36 13.03
C VAL A 55 11.43 -15.23 12.94
N VAL A 56 10.90 -14.04 13.24
CA VAL A 56 9.46 -13.76 13.26
C VAL A 56 9.16 -12.62 12.29
N GLY A 57 8.24 -12.87 11.35
CA GLY A 57 7.73 -11.84 10.44
C GLY A 57 6.46 -11.20 10.99
N VAL A 58 6.32 -9.88 10.85
CA VAL A 58 5.12 -9.13 11.23
C VAL A 58 4.43 -8.63 9.96
N PRO A 59 3.12 -8.86 9.77
CA PRO A 59 2.38 -8.35 8.62
C PRO A 59 2.16 -6.84 8.78
N CYS A 60 3.10 -6.05 8.25
CA CYS A 60 3.09 -4.59 8.31
C CYS A 60 3.04 -4.02 6.89
N GLY A 61 2.06 -3.15 6.63
CA GLY A 61 1.85 -2.56 5.31
C GLY A 61 0.65 -1.63 5.30
N ILE A 62 0.79 -0.49 4.62
CA ILE A 62 -0.30 0.49 4.46
C ILE A 62 -1.29 0.08 3.35
N GLU A 63 -0.86 -0.78 2.43
CA GLU A 63 -1.63 -1.23 1.26
C GLU A 63 -2.84 -2.09 1.63
N GLY A 64 -2.83 -2.77 2.78
CA GLY A 64 -3.89 -3.71 3.16
C GLY A 64 -3.89 -5.03 2.38
N SER A 65 -2.90 -5.27 1.51
CA SER A 65 -2.85 -6.44 0.62
C SER A 65 -2.27 -7.70 1.27
N MET A 66 -1.65 -7.60 2.45
CA MET A 66 -1.05 -8.73 3.18
C MET A 66 -2.09 -9.50 4.00
N VAL A 67 -3.05 -10.12 3.32
CA VAL A 67 -4.16 -10.86 3.92
C VAL A 67 -4.20 -12.32 3.48
N ASN A 68 -4.65 -13.21 4.36
CA ASN A 68 -4.90 -14.63 4.08
C ASN A 68 -5.92 -15.19 5.09
N GLU A 69 -6.16 -16.50 5.08
CA GLU A 69 -7.12 -17.16 5.99
C GLU A 69 -6.83 -16.96 7.49
N PHE A 70 -5.60 -16.60 7.86
CA PHE A 70 -5.13 -16.41 9.23
C PHE A 70 -4.77 -14.95 9.56
N VAL A 71 -4.55 -14.11 8.55
CA VAL A 71 -4.18 -12.70 8.68
C VAL A 71 -5.27 -11.86 8.06
N GLU A 72 -6.11 -11.27 8.92
CA GLU A 72 -7.29 -10.49 8.50
C GLU A 72 -6.92 -9.11 7.97
N ALA A 73 -5.87 -8.49 8.52
CA ALA A 73 -5.43 -7.14 8.16
C ALA A 73 -3.94 -6.93 8.43
N SER A 74 -3.31 -6.05 7.66
CA SER A 74 -1.95 -5.60 7.89
C SER A 74 -1.90 -4.46 8.90
N LEU A 75 -0.85 -4.45 9.73
CA LEU A 75 -0.56 -3.35 10.63
C LEU A 75 -0.26 -2.08 9.80
N GLY A 76 -0.98 -1.00 10.10
CA GLY A 76 -0.81 0.30 9.45
C GLY A 76 -1.91 0.67 8.46
N PHE A 77 -2.67 -0.30 7.93
CA PHE A 77 -3.77 -0.04 6.99
C PHE A 77 -4.84 0.89 7.59
N ASP A 78 -5.37 0.55 8.78
CA ASP A 78 -6.42 1.33 9.46
C ASP A 78 -6.00 2.79 9.73
N SER A 79 -4.79 2.99 10.25
CA SER A 79 -4.25 4.32 10.50
C SER A 79 -4.07 5.12 9.21
N CYS A 80 -3.62 4.47 8.14
CA CYS A 80 -3.43 5.09 6.83
C CYS A 80 -4.78 5.51 6.23
N ALA A 81 -5.76 4.60 6.19
CA ALA A 81 -7.10 4.87 5.69
C ALA A 81 -7.75 6.05 6.43
N LYS A 82 -7.75 6.05 7.77
CA LYS A 82 -8.30 7.16 8.58
C LYS A 82 -7.61 8.49 8.30
N ALA A 83 -6.28 8.51 8.21
CA ALA A 83 -5.54 9.73 7.92
C ALA A 83 -5.87 10.27 6.52
N MET A 84 -5.94 9.40 5.52
CA MET A 84 -6.31 9.79 4.15
C MET A 84 -7.75 10.26 4.06
N SER A 85 -8.69 9.57 4.70
CA SER A 85 -10.10 9.95 4.77
C SER A 85 -10.32 11.32 5.42
N GLN A 86 -9.57 11.64 6.47
CA GLN A 86 -9.63 12.98 7.08
C GLN A 86 -9.22 14.07 6.08
N LEU A 87 -8.14 13.86 5.33
CA LEU A 87 -7.68 14.81 4.32
C LEU A 87 -8.68 14.96 3.17
N VAL A 88 -9.13 13.84 2.61
CA VAL A 88 -10.10 13.80 1.51
C VAL A 88 -11.43 14.43 1.93
N GLY A 89 -11.92 14.12 3.14
CA GLY A 89 -13.13 14.69 3.70
C GLY A 89 -13.03 16.19 3.90
N ASN A 90 -11.90 16.68 4.44
CA ASN A 90 -11.65 18.11 4.58
C ASN A 90 -11.65 18.83 3.23
N THR A 91 -10.99 18.26 2.22
CA THR A 91 -10.98 18.82 0.85
C THR A 91 -12.37 18.77 0.20
N ALA A 92 -13.16 17.72 0.44
CA ALA A 92 -14.53 17.63 -0.05
C ALA A 92 -15.45 18.70 0.57
N ILE A 93 -15.30 18.97 1.88
CA ILE A 93 -16.02 20.04 2.58
C ILE A 93 -15.63 21.41 2.04
N ASP A 94 -14.33 21.64 1.82
CA ASP A 94 -13.84 22.88 1.21
C ASP A 94 -14.44 23.08 -0.20
N GLY A 95 -14.42 22.04 -1.04
CA GLY A 95 -15.02 22.06 -2.37
C GLY A 95 -16.53 22.36 -2.36
N SER A 96 -17.26 21.75 -1.40
CA SER A 96 -18.68 22.01 -1.21
C SER A 96 -18.98 23.42 -0.68
N SER A 97 -18.06 24.01 0.07
CA SER A 97 -18.20 25.36 0.61
C SER A 97 -17.94 26.41 -0.47
N ALA A 98 -16.88 26.24 -1.26
CA ALA A 98 -16.51 27.15 -2.34
C ALA A 98 -17.39 27.00 -3.60
N ARG A 99 -17.94 25.79 -3.83
CA ARG A 99 -18.81 25.42 -4.98
C ARG A 99 -18.22 25.70 -6.37
N LYS A 100 -16.89 25.68 -6.49
CA LYS A 100 -16.17 26.01 -7.73
C LYS A 100 -15.09 25.02 -8.15
N TYR A 101 -14.68 24.11 -7.26
CA TYR A 101 -13.50 23.27 -7.48
C TYR A 101 -13.87 21.80 -7.68
N TYR A 102 -13.22 21.18 -8.66
CA TYR A 102 -13.11 19.74 -8.77
C TYR A 102 -11.72 19.32 -8.28
N TYR A 103 -11.69 18.49 -7.25
CA TYR A 103 -10.48 17.94 -6.68
C TYR A 103 -10.23 16.54 -7.23
N PHE A 104 -9.07 16.35 -7.86
CA PHE A 104 -8.57 15.04 -8.26
C PHE A 104 -7.48 14.63 -7.27
N LEU A 105 -7.78 13.65 -6.43
CA LEU A 105 -6.90 13.22 -5.35
C LEU A 105 -6.33 11.84 -5.68
N LYS A 106 -5.03 11.79 -5.92
CA LYS A 106 -4.30 10.52 -6.06
C LYS A 106 -4.02 9.96 -4.66
N LEU A 107 -4.51 8.76 -4.38
CA LEU A 107 -4.27 8.08 -3.11
C LEU A 107 -3.11 7.12 -3.24
N MET A 108 -2.14 7.24 -2.35
CA MET A 108 -1.01 6.33 -2.31
C MET A 108 -1.43 5.02 -1.65
N ASP A 109 -1.13 3.91 -2.31
CA ASP A 109 -1.34 2.56 -1.76
C ASP A 109 -0.01 1.90 -1.37
N GLY A 110 1.14 2.47 -1.76
CA GLY A 110 2.46 1.92 -1.44
C GLY A 110 2.90 0.77 -2.36
N SER A 111 2.13 0.50 -3.43
CA SER A 111 2.39 -0.55 -4.43
C SER A 111 3.50 -0.18 -5.44
N THR A 112 4.27 0.88 -5.21
CA THR A 112 5.26 1.43 -6.16
C THR A 112 6.47 0.53 -6.47
N THR A 113 6.45 -0.75 -6.09
CA THR A 113 7.49 -1.75 -6.43
C THR A 113 7.02 -2.73 -7.51
N GLY A 114 6.85 -2.22 -8.74
CA GLY A 114 7.18 -2.86 -10.02
C GLY A 114 6.75 -4.31 -10.33
N GLY A 115 5.91 -4.98 -9.53
CA GLY A 115 5.66 -6.41 -9.74
C GLY A 115 4.54 -7.06 -8.94
N LYS A 116 3.63 -6.32 -8.30
CA LYS A 116 2.50 -6.93 -7.60
C LYS A 116 1.16 -6.31 -7.97
N VAL A 117 0.17 -7.19 -7.98
CA VAL A 117 -1.25 -6.96 -8.29
C VAL A 117 -1.68 -5.58 -7.82
N PRO A 118 -2.17 -4.70 -8.71
CA PRO A 118 -2.69 -3.42 -8.28
C PRO A 118 -3.79 -3.64 -7.25
N SER A 119 -3.67 -2.96 -6.11
CA SER A 119 -4.53 -3.16 -4.95
C SER A 119 -5.03 -1.80 -4.51
N SER A 120 -6.31 -1.53 -4.74
CA SER A 120 -6.95 -0.27 -4.41
C SER A 120 -7.64 -0.29 -3.04
N HIS A 121 -7.26 -1.19 -2.12
CA HIS A 121 -7.91 -1.35 -0.81
C HIS A 121 -7.99 -0.03 -0.03
N VAL A 122 -6.89 0.75 0.00
CA VAL A 122 -6.87 2.06 0.67
C VAL A 122 -7.83 3.03 -0.01
N ALA A 123 -7.82 3.07 -1.34
CA ALA A 123 -8.68 3.98 -2.09
C ALA A 123 -10.18 3.63 -1.94
N LEU A 124 -10.49 2.34 -1.87
CA LEU A 124 -11.84 1.85 -1.61
C LEU A 124 -12.31 2.20 -0.20
N GLU A 125 -11.50 1.96 0.83
CA GLU A 125 -11.85 2.28 2.22
C GLU A 125 -12.09 3.78 2.39
N VAL A 126 -11.19 4.61 1.85
CA VAL A 126 -11.33 6.07 1.88
C VAL A 126 -12.59 6.52 1.14
N ALA A 127 -12.95 5.88 0.03
CA ALA A 127 -14.17 6.20 -0.69
C ALA A 127 -15.43 5.82 0.10
N LEU A 128 -15.43 4.69 0.80
CA LEU A 128 -16.54 4.27 1.65
C LEU A 128 -16.76 5.24 2.82
N GLU A 129 -15.69 5.71 3.44
CA GLU A 129 -15.77 6.68 4.54
C GLU A 129 -16.17 8.09 4.06
N THR A 130 -15.61 8.57 2.94
CA THR A 130 -15.75 9.98 2.51
C THR A 130 -16.83 10.23 1.46
N LYS A 131 -17.33 9.18 0.80
CA LYS A 131 -18.36 9.24 -0.24
C LYS A 131 -18.03 10.27 -1.35
N PRO A 132 -16.90 10.11 -2.06
CA PRO A 132 -16.52 10.98 -3.17
C PRO A 132 -17.55 10.88 -4.30
N ASN A 133 -17.43 11.75 -5.30
CA ASN A 133 -18.34 11.73 -6.46
C ASN A 133 -17.96 10.66 -7.48
N LEU A 134 -16.68 10.31 -7.52
CA LEU A 134 -16.16 9.25 -8.38
C LEU A 134 -14.91 8.65 -7.72
N LEU A 135 -14.77 7.34 -7.81
CA LEU A 135 -13.55 6.59 -7.46
C LEU A 135 -13.12 5.83 -8.71
N LEU A 136 -11.85 5.96 -9.08
CA LEU A 136 -11.25 5.14 -10.13
C LEU A 136 -10.51 3.99 -9.48
N LEU A 137 -11.11 2.80 -9.56
CA LEU A 137 -10.52 1.55 -9.08
C LEU A 137 -9.65 0.94 -10.16
N THR A 138 -8.42 0.59 -9.79
CA THR A 138 -7.46 0.00 -10.74
C THR A 138 -7.94 -1.36 -11.25
N GLU A 139 -8.48 -2.19 -10.35
CA GLU A 139 -8.95 -3.53 -10.64
C GLU A 139 -10.14 -3.53 -11.61
N GLU A 140 -11.04 -2.57 -11.47
CA GLU A 140 -12.19 -2.41 -12.38
C GLU A 140 -11.76 -1.96 -13.78
N VAL A 141 -10.77 -1.07 -13.85
CA VAL A 141 -10.23 -0.57 -15.12
C VAL A 141 -9.43 -1.67 -15.85
N ASP A 142 -8.67 -2.49 -15.12
CA ASP A 142 -7.94 -3.62 -15.68
C ASP A 142 -8.90 -4.72 -16.19
N ASP A 143 -9.92 -5.07 -15.40
CA ASP A 143 -10.91 -6.10 -15.77
C ASP A 143 -11.71 -5.71 -17.02
N HIS A 144 -12.18 -4.46 -17.10
CA HIS A 144 -12.92 -3.95 -18.25
C HIS A 144 -12.02 -3.56 -19.44
N ARG A 145 -10.69 -3.55 -19.27
CA ARG A 145 -9.71 -3.05 -20.25
C ARG A 145 -10.06 -1.66 -20.78
N THR A 146 -10.54 -0.80 -19.88
CA THR A 146 -11.01 0.54 -20.24
C THR A 146 -9.84 1.37 -20.78
N SER A 147 -10.03 1.94 -21.96
CA SER A 147 -9.02 2.83 -22.52
C SER A 147 -8.98 4.17 -21.78
N LEU A 148 -7.83 4.84 -21.79
CA LEU A 148 -7.71 6.20 -21.22
C LEU A 148 -8.77 7.16 -21.79
N ARG A 149 -9.13 7.00 -23.07
CA ARG A 149 -10.14 7.85 -23.71
C ARG A 149 -11.53 7.61 -23.15
N GLU A 150 -11.91 6.36 -22.93
CA GLU A 150 -13.18 5.99 -22.30
C GLU A 150 -13.23 6.49 -20.87
N LEU A 151 -12.18 6.25 -20.08
CA LEU A 151 -12.09 6.71 -18.69
C LEU A 151 -12.21 8.24 -18.56
N VAL A 152 -11.57 9.00 -19.45
CA VAL A 152 -11.71 10.47 -19.50
C VAL A 152 -13.13 10.89 -19.90
N SER A 153 -13.77 10.14 -20.81
CA SER A 153 -15.17 10.38 -21.19
C SER A 153 -16.10 10.17 -20.00
N ASP A 154 -15.95 9.08 -19.27
CA ASP A 154 -16.78 8.75 -18.10
C ASP A 154 -16.66 9.83 -17.01
N ILE A 155 -15.44 10.31 -16.74
CA ILE A 155 -15.21 11.42 -15.82
C ILE A 155 -15.91 12.69 -16.33
N ALA A 156 -15.78 13.00 -17.62
CA ALA A 156 -16.38 14.19 -18.21
C ALA A 156 -17.92 14.15 -18.17
N ASP A 157 -18.51 12.99 -18.40
CA ASP A 157 -19.96 12.78 -18.33
C ASP A 157 -20.48 12.98 -16.91
N VAL A 158 -19.80 12.43 -15.89
CA VAL A 158 -20.13 12.67 -14.47
C VAL A 158 -20.04 14.17 -14.13
N VAL A 159 -19.01 14.86 -14.58
CA VAL A 159 -18.86 16.32 -14.36
C VAL A 159 -19.99 17.09 -15.05
N ALA A 160 -20.32 16.74 -16.30
CA ALA A 160 -21.37 17.40 -17.07
C ALA A 160 -22.76 17.19 -16.45
N ASP A 161 -23.08 15.99 -16.00
CA ASP A 161 -24.37 15.69 -15.36
C ASP A 161 -24.52 16.41 -14.01
N ARG A 162 -23.44 16.50 -13.24
CA ARG A 162 -23.42 17.30 -12.01
C ARG A 162 -23.57 18.79 -12.30
N ALA A 163 -22.95 19.30 -13.36
CA ALA A 163 -23.10 20.69 -13.78
C ALA A 163 -24.54 21.01 -14.19
N LYS A 164 -25.24 20.11 -14.90
CA LYS A 164 -26.68 20.24 -15.20
C LYS A 164 -27.53 20.33 -13.92
N ALA A 165 -27.12 19.64 -12.86
CA ALA A 165 -27.75 19.74 -11.54
C ALA A 165 -27.30 20.95 -10.69
N GLY A 166 -26.55 21.89 -11.28
CA GLY A 166 -26.04 23.09 -10.60
C GLY A 166 -24.88 22.83 -9.63
N LYS A 167 -24.25 21.65 -9.69
CA LYS A 167 -23.13 21.23 -8.83
C LYS A 167 -21.81 21.28 -9.59
N ASN A 168 -21.25 22.49 -9.74
CA ASN A 168 -19.96 22.74 -10.40
C ASN A 168 -18.75 22.48 -9.49
N PHE A 169 -18.84 21.48 -8.62
CA PHE A 169 -17.78 21.07 -7.71
C PHE A 169 -17.85 19.58 -7.48
N GLY A 170 -16.75 18.98 -7.05
CA GLY A 170 -16.73 17.58 -6.68
C GLY A 170 -15.35 17.06 -6.29
N THR A 171 -15.33 15.81 -5.84
CA THR A 171 -14.11 15.09 -5.46
C THR A 171 -14.04 13.79 -6.23
N VAL A 172 -12.93 13.57 -6.91
CA VAL A 172 -12.59 12.36 -7.66
C VAL A 172 -11.36 11.74 -7.02
N LEU A 173 -11.45 10.47 -6.64
CA LEU A 173 -10.34 9.69 -6.10
C LEU A 173 -9.72 8.84 -7.20
N VAL A 174 -8.39 8.82 -7.25
CA VAL A 174 -7.61 8.06 -8.22
C VAL A 174 -6.65 7.15 -7.45
N ALA A 175 -6.79 5.83 -7.58
CA ALA A 175 -5.83 4.89 -7.00
C ALA A 175 -4.45 5.06 -7.66
N GLU A 176 -3.37 4.90 -6.89
CA GLU A 176 -1.99 5.08 -7.39
C GLU A 176 -1.66 4.11 -8.53
N GLY A 177 -2.10 2.84 -8.43
CA GLY A 177 -1.82 1.79 -9.41
C GLY A 177 -2.49 1.93 -10.78
N LEU A 178 -3.31 2.97 -11.01
CA LEU A 178 -4.05 3.15 -12.27
C LEU A 178 -3.17 3.49 -13.49
N LEU A 179 -1.94 3.99 -13.28
CA LEU A 179 -1.04 4.51 -14.32
C LEU A 179 0.28 3.74 -14.44
#